data_AF-Q4T5D0-F1
#
_entry.id   AF-Q4T5D0-F1
#
_cell.length_a   1.000
_cell.length_b   1.000
_cell.length_c   1.000
_cell.angle_alpha   90.00
_cell.angle_beta   90.00
_cell.angle_gamma   90.00
#
_symmetry.space_group_name_H-M   'P 1'
#
loop_
_entity.id
_entity.type
_entity.pdbx_description
1 polymer ?
#
loop_
_entity_poly.entity_id
_entity_poly.type
_entity_poly.pdbx_seq_one_letter_code
_entity_poly.pdbx_strand_id
1 'polypeptide(L)'
;PRGAPAPGHGFPLIKRKVQTDHNMCPESLQGEVADLDKRLEAMEWHGVELERHLRDCVDEEEEEEMLMEWFTLNHERHVLVRRDMELGYLTMQQKLEERQADVEYELRRLFIKQENEWTEDERGEERQLMDELLSLIDQRNQIICSLDQDVQRERKEDKLLKATLNSKGEETNGIRSFTGEELQKEGLKELRRSKGKLNPSKVFKLLHHRAAASVRQQPDK
;
A
#
# COMPACT_ATOMS: atom_id res chain seq x y z
N PRO A 1 9.34 17.44 1.03
CA PRO A 1 9.50 18.80 0.46
C PRO A 1 8.21 19.56 0.73
N ARG A 2 8.20 20.90 0.78
CA ARG A 2 6.92 21.62 0.90
C ARG A 2 6.48 21.93 -0.53
N GLY A 3 5.24 21.57 -0.89
CA GLY A 3 4.65 21.91 -2.18
C GLY A 3 4.77 23.40 -2.49
N ALA A 4 4.68 23.76 -3.77
CA ALA A 4 4.82 25.15 -4.20
C ALA A 4 3.87 26.06 -3.40
N PRO A 5 4.35 27.22 -2.91
CA PRO A 5 3.51 28.14 -2.16
C PRO A 5 2.30 28.57 -3.00
N ALA A 6 1.20 28.87 -2.32
CA ALA A 6 0.01 29.44 -2.92
C ALA A 6 0.38 30.60 -3.88
N PRO A 7 -0.12 30.60 -5.13
CA PRO A 7 0.03 31.74 -6.03
C PRO A 7 -0.37 33.05 -5.32
N GLY A 8 0.40 34.11 -5.52
CA GLY A 8 0.20 35.39 -4.82
C GLY A 8 -1.20 35.99 -5.03
N HIS A 9 -1.58 36.90 -4.14
CA HIS A 9 -2.79 37.72 -4.31
C HIS A 9 -2.60 38.67 -5.50
N GLY A 10 -3.27 38.40 -6.61
CA GLY A 10 -3.21 39.22 -7.81
C GLY A 10 -4.07 38.64 -8.94
N PHE A 11 -4.48 39.50 -9.87
CA PHE A 11 -5.18 39.10 -11.09
C PHE A 11 -4.18 38.82 -12.22
N PRO A 12 -4.37 37.76 -13.03
CA PRO A 12 -5.46 36.78 -12.95
C PRO A 12 -5.26 35.78 -11.80
N LEU A 13 -6.37 35.32 -11.20
CA LEU A 13 -6.32 34.22 -10.24
C LEU A 13 -5.85 32.94 -10.96
N ILE A 14 -4.75 32.37 -10.49
CA ILE A 14 -4.17 31.14 -11.03
C ILE A 14 -4.35 30.01 -10.02
N LYS A 15 -5.01 28.91 -10.44
CA LYS A 15 -5.03 27.67 -9.66
C LYS A 15 -3.61 27.10 -9.60
N ARG A 16 -3.15 26.73 -8.40
CA ARG A 16 -1.84 26.08 -8.27
C ARG A 16 -1.84 24.73 -8.98
N LYS A 17 -0.72 24.39 -9.62
CA LYS A 17 -0.50 23.01 -10.07
C LYS A 17 -0.17 22.17 -8.85
N VAL A 18 -0.91 21.09 -8.66
CA VAL A 18 -0.57 20.06 -7.67
C VAL A 18 0.65 19.31 -8.20
N GLN A 19 1.75 19.40 -7.47
CA GLN A 19 2.91 18.54 -7.66
C GLN A 19 3.02 17.71 -6.39
N THR A 20 2.64 16.45 -6.47
CA THR A 20 2.76 15.50 -5.37
C THR A 20 4.25 15.34 -5.03
N ASP A 21 4.59 15.25 -3.74
CA ASP A 21 5.99 15.14 -3.28
C ASP A 21 6.76 13.93 -3.87
N HIS A 22 6.05 12.98 -4.48
CA HIS A 22 6.60 11.76 -5.08
C HIS A 22 7.08 11.89 -6.53
N ASN A 23 6.93 13.04 -7.21
CA ASN A 23 7.36 13.23 -8.60
C ASN A 23 6.75 12.22 -9.62
N MET A 24 5.77 11.42 -9.20
CA MET A 24 5.05 10.48 -10.05
C MET A 24 3.86 11.20 -10.68
N CYS A 25 3.78 11.16 -12.00
CA CYS A 25 2.63 11.67 -12.75
C CYS A 25 1.45 10.70 -12.59
N PRO A 26 0.18 11.16 -12.54
CA PRO A 26 -1.00 10.29 -12.46
C PRO A 26 -1.00 9.15 -13.49
N GLU A 27 -0.59 9.39 -14.73
CA GLU A 27 -0.50 8.37 -15.78
C GLU A 27 0.55 7.30 -15.45
N SER A 28 1.68 7.70 -14.85
CA SER A 28 2.71 6.75 -14.40
C SER A 28 2.20 5.90 -13.24
N LEU A 29 1.42 6.48 -12.34
CA LEU A 29 0.83 5.77 -11.20
C LEU A 29 -0.23 4.77 -11.65
N GLN A 30 -1.12 5.16 -12.57
CA GLN A 30 -2.12 4.26 -13.15
C GLN A 30 -1.47 3.10 -13.92
N GLY A 31 -0.38 3.37 -14.65
CA GLY A 31 0.40 2.33 -15.32
C GLY A 31 0.95 1.31 -14.32
N GLU A 32 1.55 1.78 -13.22
CA GLU A 32 2.08 0.89 -12.18
C GLU A 32 1.00 0.04 -11.50
N VAL A 33 -0.17 0.62 -11.21
CA VAL A 33 -1.32 -0.11 -10.67
C VAL A 33 -1.76 -1.21 -11.64
N ALA A 34 -1.92 -0.89 -12.92
CA ALA A 34 -2.33 -1.87 -13.93
C ALA A 34 -1.30 -2.99 -14.10
N ASP A 35 -0.01 -2.68 -14.00
CA ASP A 35 1.04 -3.69 -14.06
C ASP A 35 1.07 -4.59 -12.81
N LEU A 36 0.80 -4.04 -11.62
CA LEU A 36 0.65 -4.84 -10.41
C LEU A 36 -0.55 -5.77 -10.47
N ASP A 37 -1.71 -5.29 -10.95
CA ASP A 37 -2.91 -6.12 -11.08
C ASP A 37 -2.64 -7.33 -12.00
N LYS A 38 -2.01 -7.12 -13.16
CA LYS A 38 -1.60 -8.21 -14.06
C LYS A 38 -0.64 -9.20 -13.41
N ARG A 39 0.34 -8.71 -12.63
CA ARG A 39 1.29 -9.58 -11.92
C ARG A 39 0.62 -10.38 -10.82
N LEU A 40 -0.30 -9.77 -10.07
CA LEU A 40 -1.09 -10.43 -9.04
C LEU A 40 -1.99 -11.51 -9.63
N GLU A 41 -2.66 -11.24 -10.76
CA GLU A 41 -3.44 -12.23 -11.51
C GLU A 41 -2.58 -13.41 -11.98
N ALA A 42 -1.39 -13.14 -12.53
CA ALA A 42 -0.46 -14.17 -12.95
C ALA A 42 0.01 -15.04 -11.78
N MET A 43 0.31 -14.42 -10.63
CA MET A 43 0.67 -15.16 -9.41
C MET A 43 -0.50 -15.96 -8.84
N GLU A 44 -1.73 -15.47 -8.92
CA GLU A 44 -2.91 -16.24 -8.52
C GLU A 44 -3.07 -17.49 -9.40
N TRP A 45 -2.96 -17.32 -10.72
CA TRP A 45 -3.00 -18.44 -11.65
C TRP A 45 -1.91 -19.48 -11.37
N HIS A 46 -0.67 -19.01 -11.19
CA HIS A 46 0.46 -19.89 -10.90
C HIS A 46 0.30 -20.60 -9.54
N GLY A 47 -0.20 -19.89 -8.52
CA GLY A 47 -0.48 -20.45 -7.22
C GLY A 47 -1.56 -21.54 -7.25
N VAL A 48 -2.60 -21.38 -8.08
CA VAL A 48 -3.64 -22.41 -8.28
C VAL A 48 -3.05 -23.65 -8.93
N GLU A 49 -2.22 -23.48 -9.97
CA GLU A 49 -1.60 -24.60 -10.67
C GLU A 49 -0.61 -25.36 -9.76
N LEU A 50 0.20 -24.63 -9.00
CA LEU A 50 1.13 -25.20 -8.03
C LEU A 50 0.41 -25.97 -6.92
N GLU A 51 -0.71 -25.44 -6.42
CA GLU A 51 -1.55 -26.13 -5.44
C GLU A 51 -2.13 -27.44 -5.99
N ARG A 52 -2.55 -27.43 -7.25
CA ARG A 52 -3.05 -28.64 -7.91
C ARG A 52 -1.97 -29.71 -7.99
N HIS A 53 -0.75 -29.36 -8.41
CA HIS A 53 0.36 -30.29 -8.47
C HIS A 53 0.78 -30.82 -7.09
N LEU A 54 0.79 -29.96 -6.07
CA LEU A 54 1.05 -30.38 -4.68
C LEU A 54 0.05 -31.43 -4.16
N ARG A 55 -1.23 -31.39 -4.59
CA ARG A 55 -2.23 -32.39 -4.17
C ARG A 55 -1.97 -33.78 -4.76
N ASP A 56 -1.47 -33.81 -5.99
CA ASP A 56 -1.25 -35.04 -6.75
C ASP A 56 0.19 -35.56 -6.60
N CYS A 57 1.06 -34.81 -5.92
CA CYS A 57 2.45 -35.17 -5.69
C CYS A 57 2.57 -36.35 -4.73
N VAL A 58 3.42 -37.31 -5.09
CA VAL A 58 3.69 -38.52 -4.32
C VAL A 58 5.17 -38.63 -3.94
N ASP A 59 6.04 -37.90 -4.64
CA ASP A 59 7.48 -37.88 -4.42
C ASP A 59 7.84 -36.79 -3.39
N GLU A 60 8.54 -37.17 -2.32
CA GLU A 60 8.86 -36.25 -1.22
C GLU A 60 9.88 -35.16 -1.60
N GLU A 61 10.74 -35.41 -2.61
CA GLU A 61 11.73 -34.43 -3.08
C GLU A 61 11.06 -33.43 -4.03
N GLU A 62 10.18 -33.90 -4.93
CA GLU A 62 9.36 -33.04 -5.79
C GLU A 62 8.36 -32.19 -4.99
N GLU A 63 7.73 -32.78 -3.96
CA GLU A 63 6.87 -32.05 -3.02
C GLU A 63 7.68 -30.95 -2.32
N GLU A 64 8.91 -31.27 -1.90
CA GLU A 64 9.81 -30.33 -1.24
C GLU A 64 10.14 -29.11 -2.13
N GLU A 65 10.46 -29.34 -3.40
CA GLU A 65 10.72 -28.27 -4.38
C GLU A 65 9.49 -27.39 -4.62
N MET A 66 8.32 -27.99 -4.81
CA MET A 66 7.07 -27.25 -5.04
C MET A 66 6.64 -26.42 -3.82
N LEU A 67 6.88 -26.92 -2.61
CA LEU A 67 6.62 -26.16 -1.38
C LEU A 67 7.56 -24.95 -1.28
N MET A 68 8.81 -25.10 -1.72
CA MET A 68 9.77 -23.99 -1.80
C MET A 68 9.30 -22.91 -2.78
N GLU A 69 8.87 -23.33 -3.96
CA GLU A 69 8.26 -22.44 -4.97
C GLU A 69 7.01 -21.74 -4.39
N TRP A 70 6.18 -22.45 -3.65
CA TRP A 70 4.97 -21.90 -3.04
C TRP A 70 5.29 -20.82 -2.00
N PHE A 71 6.30 -21.02 -1.15
CA PHE A 71 6.77 -20.00 -0.20
C PHE A 71 7.29 -18.76 -0.93
N THR A 72 7.99 -18.94 -2.05
CA THR A 72 8.52 -17.86 -2.88
C THR A 72 7.40 -17.04 -3.49
N LEU A 73 6.47 -17.70 -4.17
CA LEU A 73 5.29 -17.10 -4.76
C LEU A 73 4.49 -16.32 -3.72
N ASN A 74 4.34 -16.88 -2.52
CA ASN A 74 3.61 -16.20 -1.46
C ASN A 74 4.32 -14.93 -0.97
N HIS A 75 5.64 -14.99 -0.80
CA HIS A 75 6.46 -13.84 -0.41
C HIS A 75 6.41 -12.73 -1.47
N GLU A 76 6.59 -13.08 -2.75
CA GLU A 76 6.50 -12.12 -3.85
C GLU A 76 5.12 -11.47 -3.93
N ARG A 77 4.05 -12.27 -3.78
CA ARG A 77 2.68 -11.76 -3.70
C ARG A 77 2.51 -10.77 -2.54
N HIS A 78 3.09 -11.07 -1.38
CA HIS A 78 3.05 -10.18 -0.22
C HIS A 78 3.74 -8.85 -0.49
N VAL A 79 4.91 -8.86 -1.12
CA VAL A 79 5.62 -7.64 -1.53
C VAL A 79 4.76 -6.82 -2.49
N LEU A 80 4.14 -7.46 -3.49
CA LEU A 80 3.27 -6.74 -4.43
C LEU A 80 2.02 -6.17 -3.76
N VAL A 81 1.40 -6.89 -2.81
CA VAL A 81 0.24 -6.39 -2.06
C VAL A 81 0.60 -5.17 -1.20
N ARG A 82 1.78 -5.16 -0.56
CA ARG A 82 2.28 -3.99 0.18
C ARG A 82 2.43 -2.78 -0.77
N ARG A 83 3.03 -3.00 -1.93
CA ARG A 83 3.19 -1.94 -2.95
C ARG A 83 1.85 -1.44 -3.48
N ASP A 84 0.90 -2.33 -3.71
CA ASP A 84 -0.44 -1.99 -4.15
C ASP A 84 -1.20 -1.11 -3.14
N MET A 85 -1.08 -1.43 -1.84
CA MET A 85 -1.62 -0.59 -0.77
C MET A 85 -0.97 0.80 -0.75
N GLU A 86 0.35 0.89 -0.89
CA GLU A 86 1.08 2.16 -0.98
C GLU A 86 0.58 3.02 -2.15
N LEU A 87 0.41 2.42 -3.34
CA LEU A 87 -0.14 3.12 -4.51
C LEU A 87 -1.58 3.57 -4.29
N GLY A 88 -2.38 2.81 -3.55
CA GLY A 88 -3.71 3.22 -3.12
C GLY A 88 -3.69 4.50 -2.29
N TYR A 89 -2.81 4.58 -1.29
CA TYR A 89 -2.62 5.80 -0.49
C TYR A 89 -2.11 6.97 -1.33
N LEU A 90 -1.16 6.75 -2.25
CA LEU A 90 -0.66 7.78 -3.16
C LEU A 90 -1.77 8.32 -4.07
N THR A 91 -2.63 7.45 -4.58
CA THR A 91 -3.81 7.84 -5.39
C THR A 91 -4.76 8.72 -4.59
N MET A 92 -5.08 8.31 -3.35
CA MET A 92 -5.97 9.07 -2.47
C MET A 92 -5.36 10.43 -2.10
N GLN A 93 -4.08 10.46 -1.77
CA GLN A 93 -3.34 11.69 -1.49
C GLN A 93 -3.42 12.67 -2.68
N GLN A 94 -3.21 12.18 -3.91
CA GLN A 94 -3.30 13.03 -5.09
C GLN A 94 -4.70 13.64 -5.27
N LYS A 95 -5.77 12.84 -5.11
CA LYS A 95 -7.15 13.34 -5.16
C LYS A 95 -7.41 14.41 -4.11
N LEU A 96 -6.95 14.21 -2.88
CA LEU A 96 -7.11 15.18 -1.79
C LEU A 96 -6.34 16.48 -2.07
N GLU A 97 -5.14 16.39 -2.64
CA GLU A 97 -4.35 17.57 -3.01
C GLU A 97 -4.97 18.35 -4.18
N GLU A 98 -5.56 17.64 -5.16
CA GLU A 98 -6.34 18.24 -6.24
C GLU A 98 -7.55 18.99 -5.71
N ARG A 99 -8.36 18.36 -4.84
CA ARG A 99 -9.51 19.01 -4.21
C ARG A 99 -9.08 20.18 -3.31
N GLN A 100 -7.98 20.05 -2.58
CA GLN A 100 -7.44 21.14 -1.78
C GLN A 100 -7.06 22.34 -2.66
N ALA A 101 -6.48 22.12 -3.85
CA ALA A 101 -6.17 23.19 -4.79
C ALA A 101 -7.43 23.85 -5.38
N ASP A 102 -8.54 23.12 -5.54
CA ASP A 102 -9.84 23.68 -5.93
C ASP A 102 -10.43 24.56 -4.82
N VAL A 103 -10.52 24.05 -3.59
CA VAL A 103 -11.05 24.78 -2.43
C VAL A 103 -10.24 26.06 -2.18
N GLU A 104 -8.91 25.99 -2.24
CA GLU A 104 -8.05 27.19 -2.11
C GLU A 104 -8.27 28.21 -3.23
N TYR A 105 -8.61 27.78 -4.44
CA TYR A 105 -8.91 28.67 -5.56
C TYR A 105 -10.29 29.32 -5.38
N GLU A 106 -11.29 28.56 -4.95
CA GLU A 106 -12.63 29.05 -4.62
C GLU A 106 -12.59 30.10 -3.49
N LEU A 107 -11.85 29.83 -2.41
CA LEU A 107 -11.62 30.81 -1.33
C LEU A 107 -11.00 32.11 -1.84
N ARG A 108 -9.98 32.03 -2.71
CA ARG A 108 -9.35 33.23 -3.30
C ARG A 108 -10.30 34.01 -4.21
N ARG A 109 -11.27 33.35 -4.84
CA ARG A 109 -12.31 34.04 -5.63
C ARG A 109 -13.22 34.87 -4.74
N LEU A 110 -13.60 34.35 -3.57
CA LEU A 110 -14.38 35.11 -2.59
C LEU A 110 -13.60 36.32 -2.06
N PHE A 111 -12.31 36.15 -1.79
CA PHE A 111 -11.45 37.19 -1.22
C PHE A 111 -11.06 38.32 -2.20
N ILE A 112 -11.57 38.30 -3.44
CA ILE A 112 -11.43 39.43 -4.37
C ILE A 112 -12.11 40.69 -3.82
N LYS A 113 -13.29 40.53 -3.19
CA LYS A 113 -14.03 41.63 -2.57
C LYS A 113 -13.64 41.74 -1.11
N GLN A 114 -13.71 42.95 -0.54
CA GLN A 114 -13.51 43.09 0.90
C GLN A 114 -14.64 42.41 1.68
N GLU A 115 -14.34 41.87 2.86
CA GLU A 115 -15.28 41.08 3.67
C GLU A 115 -16.53 41.86 4.13
N ASN A 116 -16.40 43.18 4.28
CA ASN A 116 -17.52 44.08 4.55
C ASN A 116 -18.50 44.20 3.38
N GLU A 117 -18.11 43.80 2.17
CA GLU A 117 -18.93 43.81 0.94
C GLU A 117 -19.57 42.44 0.65
N TRP A 118 -19.34 41.42 1.49
CA TRP A 118 -19.88 40.08 1.29
C TRP A 118 -21.36 39.97 1.69
N THR A 119 -22.11 39.25 0.87
CA THR A 119 -23.45 38.75 1.18
C THR A 119 -23.40 37.66 2.26
N GLU A 120 -24.53 37.37 2.90
CA GLU A 120 -24.59 36.27 3.88
C GLU A 120 -24.32 34.91 3.21
N ASP A 121 -24.70 34.75 1.94
CA ASP A 121 -24.41 33.56 1.14
C ASP A 121 -22.89 33.40 0.92
N GLU A 122 -22.18 34.48 0.55
CA GLU A 122 -20.71 34.48 0.39
C GLU A 122 -20.00 34.16 1.73
N ARG A 123 -20.51 34.64 2.87
CA ARG A 123 -20.00 34.24 4.21
C ARG A 123 -20.28 32.77 4.51
N GLY A 124 -21.44 32.25 4.10
CA GLY A 124 -21.80 30.85 4.22
C GLY A 124 -20.88 29.95 3.42
N GLU A 125 -20.60 30.33 2.17
CA GLU A 125 -19.69 29.63 1.26
C GLU A 125 -18.25 29.61 1.82
N GLU A 126 -17.75 30.74 2.33
CA GLU A 126 -16.42 30.79 2.97
C GLU A 126 -16.28 29.82 4.14
N ARG A 127 -17.27 29.78 5.04
CA ARG A 127 -17.26 28.87 6.19
C ARG A 127 -17.24 27.41 5.75
N GLN A 128 -18.07 27.06 4.76
CA GLN A 128 -18.11 25.70 4.21
C GLN A 128 -16.78 25.29 3.57
N LEU A 129 -16.18 26.19 2.79
CA LEU A 129 -14.88 25.94 2.16
C LEU A 129 -13.75 25.82 3.17
N MET A 130 -13.77 26.59 4.26
CA MET A 130 -12.80 26.48 5.35
C MET A 130 -12.94 25.17 6.12
N ASP A 131 -14.17 24.76 6.44
CA ASP A 131 -14.43 23.47 7.08
C ASP A 131 -13.99 22.31 6.19
N GLU A 132 -14.26 22.39 4.88
CA GLU A 132 -13.78 21.41 3.92
C GLU A 132 -12.26 21.37 3.84
N LEU A 133 -11.59 22.53 3.78
CA LEU A 133 -10.13 22.62 3.76
C LEU A 133 -9.50 21.94 4.99
N LEU A 134 -10.07 22.16 6.19
CA LEU A 134 -9.64 21.49 7.41
C LEU A 134 -9.85 19.97 7.33
N SER A 135 -11.00 19.52 6.83
CA SER A 135 -11.28 18.09 6.63
C SER A 135 -10.30 17.45 5.64
N LEU A 136 -9.97 18.10 4.53
CA LEU A 136 -8.99 17.60 3.56
C LEU A 136 -7.59 17.47 4.17
N ILE A 137 -7.18 18.44 5.01
CA ILE A 137 -5.90 18.37 5.73
C ILE A 137 -5.90 17.21 6.72
N ASP A 138 -7.00 17.01 7.46
CA ASP A 138 -7.12 15.89 8.40
C ASP A 138 -7.07 14.53 7.69
N GLN A 139 -7.77 14.37 6.57
CA GLN A 139 -7.72 13.15 5.76
C GLN A 139 -6.30 12.86 5.23
N ARG A 140 -5.55 13.87 4.78
CA ARG A 140 -4.15 13.71 4.38
C ARG A 140 -3.26 13.31 5.56
N ASN A 141 -3.51 13.85 6.75
CA ASN A 141 -2.80 13.43 7.96
C ASN A 141 -3.11 11.97 8.31
N GLN A 142 -4.37 11.52 8.15
CA GLN A 142 -4.75 10.13 8.36
C GLN A 142 -4.02 9.17 7.40
N ILE A 143 -3.79 9.56 6.14
CA ILE A 143 -2.98 8.79 5.19
C ILE A 143 -1.54 8.64 5.71
N ILE A 144 -0.91 9.73 6.15
CA ILE A 144 0.45 9.70 6.70
C ILE A 144 0.53 8.77 7.92
N CYS A 145 -0.41 8.88 8.85
CA CYS A 145 -0.48 8.01 10.01
C CYS A 145 -0.66 6.53 9.63
N SER A 146 -1.45 6.25 8.60
CA SER A 146 -1.70 4.89 8.12
C SER A 146 -0.45 4.28 7.48
N LEU A 147 0.25 5.03 6.62
CA LEU A 147 1.53 4.62 6.04
C LEU A 147 2.58 4.34 7.12
N ASP A 148 2.69 5.21 8.12
CA ASP A 148 3.61 5.00 9.25
C ASP A 148 3.28 3.72 10.03
N GLN A 149 1.98 3.46 10.28
CA GLN A 149 1.53 2.24 10.95
C GLN A 149 1.84 0.99 10.14
N ASP A 150 1.62 1.02 8.82
CA ASP A 150 1.89 -0.09 7.91
C ASP A 150 3.41 -0.39 7.89
N VAL A 151 4.27 0.63 7.73
CA VAL A 151 5.74 0.45 7.80
C VAL A 151 6.18 -0.15 9.14
N GLN A 152 5.57 0.25 10.25
CA GLN A 152 5.89 -0.33 11.56
C GLN A 152 5.42 -1.77 11.69
N ARG A 153 4.27 -2.12 11.12
CA ARG A 153 3.75 -3.49 11.08
C ARG A 153 4.68 -4.38 10.26
N GLU A 154 5.01 -3.96 9.05
CA GLU A 154 5.90 -4.67 8.13
C GLU A 154 7.28 -4.89 8.74
N ARG A 155 7.87 -3.87 9.39
CA ARG A 155 9.15 -4.02 10.10
C ARG A 155 9.09 -5.05 11.23
N LYS A 156 7.95 -5.18 11.91
CA LYS A 156 7.78 -6.21 12.97
C LYS A 156 7.66 -7.60 12.36
N GLU A 157 6.89 -7.74 11.28
CA GLU A 157 6.76 -8.98 10.53
C GLU A 157 8.13 -9.45 10.01
N ASP A 158 8.89 -8.56 9.37
CA ASP A 158 10.22 -8.86 8.82
C ASP A 158 11.22 -9.21 9.93
N LYS A 159 11.13 -8.54 11.10
CA LYS A 159 11.96 -8.87 12.28
C LYS A 159 11.60 -10.23 12.85
N LEU A 160 10.31 -10.53 12.98
CA LEU A 160 9.85 -11.84 13.47
C LEU A 160 10.33 -12.94 12.54
N LEU A 161 10.16 -12.74 11.23
CA LEU A 161 10.64 -13.66 10.21
C LEU A 161 12.15 -13.88 10.35
N LYS A 162 12.96 -12.80 10.38
CA LYS A 162 14.41 -12.89 10.60
C LYS A 162 14.79 -13.58 11.93
N ALA A 163 14.07 -13.32 13.02
CA ALA A 163 14.33 -13.93 14.31
C ALA A 163 14.00 -15.44 14.32
N THR A 164 12.89 -15.84 13.70
CA THR A 164 12.54 -17.26 13.55
C THR A 164 13.56 -18.04 12.72
N LEU A 165 14.24 -17.37 11.78
CA LEU A 165 15.34 -17.93 11.00
C LEU A 165 16.65 -17.96 11.81
N ASN A 166 17.01 -16.86 12.46
CA ASN A 166 18.27 -16.73 13.21
C ASN A 166 18.31 -17.62 14.46
N SER A 167 17.21 -17.72 15.22
CA SER A 167 17.13 -18.56 16.42
C SER A 167 17.25 -20.06 16.12
N LYS A 168 17.16 -20.46 14.85
CA LYS A 168 17.32 -21.85 14.39
C LYS A 168 18.64 -22.07 13.64
N GLY A 169 19.28 -21.01 13.16
CA GLY A 169 20.67 -21.03 12.68
C GLY A 169 21.70 -21.28 13.80
N GLU A 170 21.36 -21.02 15.07
CA GLU A 170 22.24 -21.33 16.21
C GLU A 170 22.33 -22.85 16.52
N GLU A 171 21.40 -23.68 16.02
CA GLU A 171 21.53 -25.14 16.06
C GLU A 171 22.45 -25.68 14.93
N THR A 172 22.78 -24.87 13.92
CA THR A 172 23.63 -25.26 12.80
C THR A 172 24.82 -24.31 12.67
N ASN A 173 25.95 -24.69 13.29
CA ASN A 173 27.23 -23.98 13.28
C ASN A 173 27.51 -23.11 12.03
N GLY A 174 27.35 -21.80 12.18
CA GLY A 174 28.24 -20.79 11.62
C GLY A 174 28.05 -20.32 10.16
N ILE A 175 27.61 -19.06 10.05
CA ILE A 175 27.95 -18.04 9.03
C ILE A 175 27.33 -18.19 7.62
N ARG A 176 26.32 -17.36 7.32
CA ARG A 176 26.27 -16.47 6.13
C ARG A 176 25.09 -15.49 6.19
N SER A 177 25.19 -14.38 5.47
CA SER A 177 24.07 -13.48 5.24
C SER A 177 23.02 -14.21 4.40
N PHE A 178 21.88 -14.49 5.00
CA PHE A 178 20.85 -15.33 4.41
C PHE A 178 20.12 -14.63 3.25
N THR A 179 20.10 -15.26 2.07
CA THR A 179 19.34 -14.79 0.88
C THR A 179 17.91 -15.35 0.91
N GLY A 180 17.02 -14.87 0.03
CA GLY A 180 15.63 -15.33 -0.09
C GLY A 180 15.48 -16.85 -0.30
N GLU A 181 16.50 -17.52 -0.84
CA GLU A 181 16.56 -18.98 -1.03
C GLU A 181 16.67 -19.78 0.29
N GLU A 182 17.08 -19.16 1.39
CA GLU A 182 17.20 -19.86 2.67
C GLU A 182 15.98 -19.66 3.58
N LEU A 183 15.24 -18.56 3.41
CA LEU A 183 13.86 -18.40 3.89
C LEU A 183 12.97 -19.56 3.43
N GLN A 184 13.13 -19.89 2.16
CA GLN A 184 12.53 -20.99 1.42
C GLN A 184 12.88 -22.36 2.02
N LYS A 185 14.17 -22.63 2.27
CA LYS A 185 14.63 -23.90 2.89
C LYS A 185 14.23 -24.05 4.37
N GLU A 186 14.18 -22.98 5.14
CA GLU A 186 13.82 -23.04 6.56
C GLU A 186 12.31 -23.26 6.77
N GLY A 187 11.46 -22.63 5.95
CA GLY A 187 10.00 -22.89 5.94
C GLY A 187 9.66 -24.35 5.60
N LEU A 188 10.49 -24.95 4.76
CA LEU A 188 10.41 -26.35 4.35
C LEU A 188 10.82 -27.34 5.45
N LYS A 189 11.85 -27.01 6.23
CA LYS A 189 12.22 -27.76 7.45
C LYS A 189 11.13 -27.69 8.53
N GLU A 190 10.43 -26.56 8.67
CA GLU A 190 9.26 -26.40 9.56
C GLU A 190 8.08 -27.28 9.10
N LEU A 191 7.84 -27.35 7.79
CA LEU A 191 6.81 -28.23 7.22
C LEU A 191 7.15 -29.71 7.43
N ARG A 192 8.44 -30.10 7.29
CA ARG A 192 8.94 -31.44 7.65
C ARG A 192 8.75 -31.78 9.13
N ARG A 193 8.98 -30.83 10.04
CA ARG A 193 8.79 -31.00 11.50
C ARG A 193 7.31 -31.06 11.91
N SER A 194 6.42 -30.53 11.09
CA SER A 194 4.98 -30.44 11.37
C SER A 194 4.12 -31.39 10.56
N LYS A 195 4.71 -32.42 9.90
CA LYS A 195 4.02 -33.56 9.25
C LYS A 195 2.91 -34.09 10.18
N GLY A 196 1.69 -33.54 10.03
CA GLY A 196 0.51 -33.83 10.84
C GLY A 196 -0.30 -32.65 11.40
N LYS A 197 0.16 -31.39 11.41
CA LYS A 197 -0.59 -30.28 12.05
C LYS A 197 -0.55 -28.89 11.40
N LEU A 198 0.16 -28.65 10.29
CA LEU A 198 -0.01 -27.39 9.57
C LEU A 198 -1.34 -27.43 8.80
N ASN A 199 -2.33 -26.70 9.32
CA ASN A 199 -3.61 -26.53 8.64
C ASN A 199 -3.41 -25.48 7.55
N PRO A 200 -3.46 -25.85 6.25
CA PRO A 200 -3.23 -24.92 5.15
C PRO A 200 -4.15 -23.71 5.26
N SER A 201 -5.36 -23.85 5.82
CA SER A 201 -6.29 -22.75 6.06
C SER A 201 -5.82 -21.73 7.11
N LYS A 202 -4.94 -22.08 8.06
CA LYS A 202 -4.36 -21.11 9.01
C LYS A 202 -3.25 -20.29 8.37
N VAL A 203 -2.42 -20.93 7.56
CA VAL A 203 -1.40 -20.27 6.75
C VAL A 203 -2.09 -19.38 5.70
N PHE A 204 -3.15 -19.88 5.05
CA PHE A 204 -4.01 -19.09 4.16
C PHE A 204 -4.56 -17.84 4.86
N LYS A 205 -5.07 -17.96 6.09
CA LYS A 205 -5.62 -16.83 6.87
C LYS A 205 -4.58 -15.81 7.33
N LEU A 206 -3.35 -16.25 7.65
CA LEU A 206 -2.26 -15.35 8.04
C LEU A 206 -1.76 -14.52 6.85
N LEU A 207 -1.93 -15.05 5.62
CA LEU A 207 -1.41 -14.47 4.39
C LEU A 207 -2.49 -13.76 3.56
N HIS A 208 -3.77 -13.92 3.91
CA HIS A 208 -4.90 -13.20 3.32
C HIS A 208 -5.24 -11.94 4.12
N HIS A 209 -4.55 -10.84 3.84
CA HIS A 209 -5.11 -9.51 4.10
C HIS A 209 -5.66 -8.95 2.78
N ARG A 210 -6.91 -9.33 2.48
CA ARG A 210 -7.74 -8.64 1.48
C ARG A 210 -8.26 -7.34 2.12
N ALA A 211 -7.36 -6.36 2.28
CA ALA A 211 -7.73 -4.99 2.67
C ALA A 211 -7.50 -4.00 1.52
N ALA A 212 -6.68 -4.36 0.53
CA ALA A 212 -6.35 -3.51 -0.62
C ALA A 212 -7.57 -3.05 -1.44
N ALA A 213 -8.62 -3.89 -1.53
CA ALA A 213 -9.85 -3.52 -2.23
C ALA A 213 -10.59 -2.34 -1.58
N SER A 214 -10.44 -2.11 -0.27
CA SER A 214 -11.18 -1.06 0.44
C SER A 214 -10.56 0.33 0.29
N VAL A 215 -9.25 0.43 0.07
CA VAL A 215 -8.58 1.73 -0.16
C VAL A 215 -8.81 2.19 -1.59
N ARG A 216 -8.89 1.25 -2.56
CA ARG A 216 -9.13 1.56 -3.97
C ARG A 216 -10.60 1.85 -4.33
N GLN A 217 -11.57 1.36 -3.55
CA GLN A 217 -13.02 1.47 -3.84
C GLN A 217 -13.78 2.48 -2.98
N GLN A 218 -13.27 3.68 -2.72
CA GLN A 218 -14.19 4.77 -2.39
C GLN A 218 -14.73 5.37 -3.70
N PRO A 219 -15.97 5.05 -4.11
CA PRO A 219 -16.60 5.76 -5.21
C PRO A 219 -16.92 7.17 -4.74
N ASP A 220 -16.66 8.14 -5.61
CA ASP A 220 -17.12 9.52 -5.44
C ASP A 220 -18.64 9.48 -5.15
N LYS A 221 -19.03 9.95 -3.96
CA LYS A 221 -20.43 10.24 -3.61
C LYS A 221 -20.63 11.74 -3.60
#